data_AF-A0A960NY51-F1
#
_entry.id   AF-A0A960NY51-F1
#
_cell.length_a   1.000
_cell.length_b   1.000
_cell.length_c   1.000
_cell.angle_alpha   90.00
_cell.angle_beta   90.00
_cell.angle_gamma   90.00
#
_symmetry.space_group_name_H-M   'P 1'
#
loop_
_entity.id
_entity.type
_entity.pdbx_description
1 polymer ?
#
loop_
_entity_poly.entity_id
_entity_poly.type
_entity_poly.pdbx_seq_one_letter_code
_entity_poly.pdbx_strand_id
1 'polypeptide(L)'
;MTQLMRNIAHGEHLLNQGILAILWVTDPIDPSYRYLLHEVAEECQHMAMFNEWVRRNDDIVAADMGEALWGKAAGDGTEDLAMRLPAAFWVNVLLFEFVGDDFNHALKADPDGRLHPILVQIGKVHTAEETRHIAYAKAWLESGMAKLDDAQRTEVQTWTRLGAQNLIDRGAFLPVRFSDQLEPYLTRDEFLAARATSPAGPRMLRQLKALLDDFEALGAVDGATMRRWEDAGVFG
;
A
#
# COMPACT_ATOMS: atom_id res chain seq x y z
N MET A 1 -1.42 10.02 -12.32
CA MET A 1 -1.84 10.45 -10.97
C MET A 1 -3.21 9.92 -10.64
N THR A 2 -4.14 10.00 -11.59
CA THR A 2 -5.55 9.70 -11.38
C THR A 2 -5.88 8.20 -11.19
N GLN A 3 -5.27 7.28 -11.94
CA GLN A 3 -5.40 5.83 -11.70
C GLN A 3 -4.81 5.39 -10.35
N LEU A 4 -3.78 6.10 -9.87
CA LEU A 4 -3.15 5.84 -8.58
C LEU A 4 -4.07 6.26 -7.43
N MET A 5 -4.71 7.43 -7.52
CA MET A 5 -5.76 7.85 -6.57
C MET A 5 -6.90 6.82 -6.47
N ARG A 6 -7.36 6.27 -7.60
CA ARG A 6 -8.37 5.21 -7.61
C ARG A 6 -7.87 3.94 -6.91
N ASN A 7 -6.67 3.49 -7.22
CA ASN A 7 -6.11 2.28 -6.63
C ASN A 7 -5.83 2.45 -5.13
N ILE A 8 -5.45 3.66 -4.70
CA ILE A 8 -5.28 3.99 -3.28
C ILE A 8 -6.64 3.89 -2.58
N ALA A 9 -7.68 4.55 -3.12
CA ALA A 9 -9.04 4.44 -2.60
C ALA A 9 -9.54 2.99 -2.49
N HIS A 10 -9.16 2.13 -3.44
CA HIS A 10 -9.49 0.71 -3.38
C HIS A 10 -8.72 -0.05 -2.30
N GLY A 11 -7.49 0.34 -1.98
CA GLY A 11 -6.78 -0.26 -0.87
C GLY A 11 -7.34 0.17 0.48
N GLU A 12 -7.80 1.42 0.63
CA GLU A 12 -8.52 1.85 1.85
C GLU A 12 -9.79 1.04 2.07
N HIS A 13 -10.45 0.63 0.98
CA HIS A 13 -11.58 -0.30 1.05
C HIS A 13 -11.17 -1.67 1.58
N LEU A 14 -10.07 -2.25 1.08
CA LEU A 14 -9.55 -3.54 1.56
C LEU A 14 -9.11 -3.46 3.03
N LEU A 15 -8.45 -2.36 3.41
CA LEU A 15 -8.07 -2.08 4.79
C LEU A 15 -9.30 -2.07 5.70
N ASN A 16 -10.36 -1.35 5.31
CA ASN A 16 -11.63 -1.36 6.01
C ASN A 16 -12.25 -2.75 6.15
N GLN A 17 -12.27 -3.55 5.08
CA GLN A 17 -12.77 -4.93 5.14
C GLN A 17 -12.02 -5.75 6.20
N GLY A 18 -10.69 -5.70 6.18
CA GLY A 18 -9.87 -6.44 7.14
C GLY A 18 -10.01 -5.94 8.57
N ILE A 19 -10.04 -4.63 8.79
CA ILE A 19 -10.25 -4.06 10.14
C ILE A 19 -11.62 -4.45 10.69
N LEU A 20 -12.69 -4.36 9.87
CA LEU A 20 -14.03 -4.78 10.28
C LEU A 20 -14.08 -6.27 10.63
N ALA A 21 -13.33 -7.11 9.90
CA ALA A 21 -13.21 -8.53 10.20
C ALA A 21 -12.43 -8.80 11.51
N ILE A 22 -11.38 -8.03 11.81
CA ILE A 22 -10.67 -8.08 13.10
C ILE A 22 -11.58 -7.61 14.24
N LEU A 23 -12.34 -6.52 14.04
CA LEU A 23 -13.30 -6.01 15.02
C LEU A 23 -14.36 -7.03 15.40
N TRP A 24 -14.81 -7.87 14.46
CA TRP A 24 -15.79 -8.93 14.71
C TRP A 24 -15.35 -9.91 15.82
N VAL A 25 -14.04 -10.17 15.93
CA VAL A 25 -13.45 -11.10 16.91
C VAL A 25 -12.74 -10.41 18.07
N THR A 26 -12.72 -9.06 18.09
CA THR A 26 -12.08 -8.26 19.15
C THR A 26 -13.05 -8.03 20.31
N ASP A 27 -12.61 -8.26 21.55
CA ASP A 27 -13.41 -7.95 22.74
C ASP A 27 -13.73 -6.44 22.78
N PRO A 28 -15.01 -6.03 22.88
CA PRO A 28 -15.38 -4.61 22.98
C PRO A 28 -14.77 -3.85 24.17
N ILE A 29 -14.28 -4.55 25.20
CA ILE A 29 -13.56 -3.96 26.34
C ILE A 29 -12.10 -3.62 25.96
N ASP A 30 -11.53 -4.29 24.96
CA ASP A 30 -10.16 -4.03 24.49
C ASP A 30 -10.03 -2.57 24.01
N PRO A 31 -9.04 -1.81 24.50
CA PRO A 31 -8.86 -0.41 24.10
C PRO A 31 -8.63 -0.24 22.58
N SER A 32 -8.08 -1.25 21.90
CA SER A 32 -7.87 -1.24 20.45
C SER A 32 -9.17 -1.17 19.67
N TYR A 33 -10.29 -1.69 20.21
CA TYR A 33 -11.58 -1.70 19.52
C TYR A 33 -12.01 -0.30 19.08
N ARG A 34 -11.84 0.71 19.96
CA ARG A 34 -12.18 2.10 19.65
C ARG A 34 -11.22 2.72 18.64
N TYR A 35 -9.95 2.32 18.68
CA TYR A 35 -8.95 2.81 17.74
C TYR A 35 -9.18 2.24 16.34
N LEU A 36 -9.47 0.94 16.21
CA LEU A 36 -9.80 0.30 14.94
C LEU A 36 -11.06 0.92 14.29
N LEU A 37 -12.08 1.27 15.09
CA LEU A 37 -13.24 2.01 14.59
C LEU A 37 -12.91 3.44 14.13
N HIS A 38 -11.94 4.08 14.80
CA HIS A 38 -11.45 5.39 14.38
C HIS A 38 -10.73 5.31 13.05
N GLU A 39 -9.83 4.34 12.88
CA GLU A 39 -9.13 4.04 11.63
C GLU A 39 -10.13 3.80 10.49
N VAL A 40 -11.16 2.95 10.71
CA VAL A 40 -12.23 2.74 9.72
C VAL A 40 -12.92 4.03 9.29
N ALA A 41 -13.14 4.95 10.24
CA ALA A 41 -13.77 6.23 9.95
C ALA A 41 -12.85 7.16 9.13
N GLU A 42 -11.55 7.19 9.42
CA GLU A 42 -10.56 7.96 8.65
C GLU A 42 -10.44 7.39 7.22
N GLU A 43 -10.37 6.07 7.07
CA GLU A 43 -10.30 5.45 5.75
C GLU A 43 -11.55 5.68 4.90
N CYS A 44 -12.72 5.73 5.52
CA CYS A 44 -13.94 6.13 4.81
C CYS A 44 -13.83 7.57 4.26
N GLN A 45 -13.17 8.48 4.99
CA GLN A 45 -12.94 9.85 4.55
C GLN A 45 -11.88 9.90 3.44
N HIS A 46 -10.82 9.10 3.54
CA HIS A 46 -9.81 8.95 2.48
C HIS A 46 -10.43 8.48 1.16
N MET A 47 -11.23 7.40 1.21
CA MET A 47 -11.98 6.92 0.05
C MET A 47 -12.87 8.01 -0.56
N ALA A 48 -13.60 8.75 0.27
CA ALA A 48 -14.46 9.83 -0.20
C ALA A 48 -13.67 10.96 -0.87
N MET A 49 -12.54 11.34 -0.28
CA MET A 49 -11.62 12.35 -0.81
C MET A 49 -11.04 11.94 -2.17
N PHE A 50 -10.51 10.72 -2.28
CA PHE A 50 -9.97 10.20 -3.54
C PHE A 50 -11.06 10.00 -4.59
N ASN A 51 -12.24 9.53 -4.19
CA ASN A 51 -13.37 9.37 -5.10
C ASN A 51 -13.86 10.73 -5.64
N GLU A 52 -13.84 11.80 -4.84
CA GLU A 52 -14.20 13.13 -5.34
C GLU A 52 -13.18 13.64 -6.38
N TRP A 53 -11.89 13.33 -6.20
CA TRP A 53 -10.89 13.58 -7.24
C TRP A 53 -11.21 12.77 -8.50
N VAL A 54 -11.48 11.48 -8.37
CA VAL A 54 -11.86 10.61 -9.48
C VAL A 54 -13.09 11.16 -10.22
N ARG A 55 -14.16 11.46 -9.50
CA ARG A 55 -15.43 11.96 -10.07
C ARG A 55 -15.29 13.25 -10.88
N ARG A 56 -14.32 14.11 -10.54
CA ARG A 56 -14.08 15.39 -11.24
C ARG A 56 -13.27 15.24 -12.54
N ASN A 57 -12.67 14.08 -12.79
CA ASN A 57 -11.87 13.81 -13.98
C ASN A 57 -12.60 12.73 -14.79
N ASP A 58 -13.27 13.15 -15.86
CA ASP A 58 -14.18 12.37 -16.70
C ASP A 58 -13.49 11.40 -17.67
N ASP A 59 -12.18 11.54 -17.81
CA ASP A 59 -11.28 10.69 -18.59
C ASP A 59 -10.85 9.40 -17.85
N ILE A 60 -11.34 9.20 -16.62
CA ILE A 60 -11.10 7.98 -15.86
C ILE A 60 -12.12 6.95 -16.28
N VAL A 61 -11.65 5.94 -17.01
CA VAL A 61 -12.36 4.66 -17.05
C VAL A 61 -12.30 4.09 -15.63
N ALA A 62 -13.40 4.24 -14.90
CA ALA A 62 -13.65 3.50 -13.67
C ALA A 62 -13.89 2.03 -14.06
N ALA A 63 -12.86 1.38 -14.60
CA ALA A 63 -12.80 -0.06 -14.69
C ALA A 63 -13.08 -0.56 -13.27
N ASP A 64 -14.13 -1.36 -13.13
CA ASP A 64 -14.53 -1.85 -11.83
C ASP A 64 -13.36 -2.66 -11.21
N MET A 65 -13.36 -2.79 -9.88
CA MET A 65 -12.39 -3.63 -9.17
C MET A 65 -12.38 -5.09 -9.66
N GLY A 66 -13.47 -5.53 -10.31
CA GLY A 66 -13.65 -6.87 -10.86
C GLY A 66 -12.98 -7.12 -12.21
N GLU A 67 -12.71 -6.08 -13.01
CA GLU A 67 -12.05 -6.17 -14.31
C GLU A 67 -10.55 -6.45 -14.15
N ALA A 68 -9.97 -6.04 -13.02
CA ALA A 68 -8.64 -6.47 -12.61
C ALA A 68 -8.78 -7.75 -11.78
N LEU A 69 -8.46 -8.92 -12.35
CA LEU A 69 -8.52 -10.24 -11.67
C LEU A 69 -7.93 -10.25 -10.24
N TRP A 70 -6.91 -9.43 -10.00
CA TRP A 70 -6.27 -9.21 -8.71
C TRP A 70 -7.18 -8.53 -7.66
N GLY A 71 -7.98 -7.54 -8.07
CA GLY A 71 -8.84 -6.75 -7.19
C GLY A 71 -10.01 -7.57 -6.64
N LYS A 72 -10.61 -8.43 -7.47
CA LYS A 72 -11.62 -9.39 -7.01
C LYS A 72 -11.06 -10.38 -6.01
N ALA A 73 -9.91 -11.00 -6.30
CA ALA A 73 -9.29 -11.97 -5.39
C ALA A 73 -8.90 -11.32 -4.05
N ALA A 74 -8.40 -10.09 -4.07
CA ALA A 74 -8.10 -9.34 -2.86
C ALA A 74 -9.37 -9.02 -2.05
N GLY A 75 -10.42 -8.53 -2.69
CA GLY A 75 -11.69 -8.21 -2.02
C GLY A 75 -12.38 -9.42 -1.41
N ASP A 76 -12.35 -10.58 -2.10
CA ASP A 76 -12.97 -11.81 -1.60
C ASP A 76 -12.15 -12.46 -0.46
N GLY A 77 -10.82 -12.24 -0.42
CA GLY A 77 -9.90 -12.93 0.50
C GLY A 77 -9.44 -12.13 1.72
N THR A 78 -9.63 -10.81 1.73
CA THR A 78 -9.04 -9.94 2.77
C THR A 78 -9.64 -10.21 4.16
N GLU A 79 -10.95 -10.39 4.26
CA GLU A 79 -11.63 -10.67 5.55
C GLU A 79 -11.17 -11.99 6.16
N ASP A 80 -11.07 -13.05 5.35
CA ASP A 80 -10.57 -14.37 5.80
C ASP A 80 -9.13 -14.28 6.30
N LEU A 81 -8.25 -13.60 5.53
CA LEU A 81 -6.86 -13.42 5.92
C LEU A 81 -6.74 -12.63 7.24
N ALA A 82 -7.51 -11.56 7.38
CA ALA A 82 -7.50 -10.71 8.56
C ALA A 82 -7.98 -11.46 9.83
N MET A 83 -8.98 -12.33 9.71
CA MET A 83 -9.45 -13.13 10.84
C MET A 83 -8.51 -14.31 11.17
N ARG A 84 -8.03 -15.01 10.14
CA ARG A 84 -7.24 -16.25 10.30
C ARG A 84 -5.80 -16.00 10.69
N LEU A 85 -5.19 -14.98 10.08
CA LEU A 85 -3.78 -14.66 10.24
C LEU A 85 -3.58 -13.14 10.20
N PRO A 86 -4.03 -12.39 11.23
CA PRO A 86 -4.00 -10.94 11.18
C PRO A 86 -2.59 -10.35 11.05
N ALA A 87 -1.53 -11.07 11.46
CA ALA A 87 -0.16 -10.65 11.18
C ALA A 87 0.16 -10.57 9.67
N ALA A 88 -0.33 -11.51 8.87
CA ALA A 88 -0.18 -11.45 7.41
C ALA A 88 -1.01 -10.31 6.82
N PHE A 89 -2.19 -10.04 7.36
CA PHE A 89 -2.99 -8.87 6.98
C PHE A 89 -2.22 -7.57 7.24
N TRP A 90 -1.73 -7.33 8.46
CA TRP A 90 -0.99 -6.10 8.79
C TRP A 90 0.32 -5.93 8.01
N VAL A 91 1.02 -7.02 7.68
CA VAL A 91 2.15 -6.97 6.74
C VAL A 91 1.72 -6.42 5.38
N ASN A 92 0.62 -6.93 4.81
CA ASN A 92 0.14 -6.49 3.50
C ASN A 92 -0.38 -5.04 3.56
N VAL A 93 -1.02 -4.64 4.66
CA VAL A 93 -1.40 -3.24 4.92
C VAL A 93 -0.15 -2.37 4.90
N LEU A 94 0.90 -2.69 5.66
CA LEU A 94 2.14 -1.90 5.69
C LEU A 94 2.85 -1.84 4.32
N LEU A 95 2.80 -2.92 3.53
CA LEU A 95 3.30 -2.92 2.15
C LEU A 95 2.45 -2.04 1.21
N PHE A 96 1.15 -1.95 1.45
CA PHE A 96 0.24 -1.07 0.72
C PHE A 96 0.41 0.40 1.15
N GLU A 97 0.43 0.68 2.45
CA GLU A 97 0.64 2.03 3.01
C GLU A 97 1.98 2.62 2.59
N PHE A 98 3.00 1.79 2.43
CA PHE A 98 4.27 2.21 1.84
C PHE A 98 4.10 2.90 0.48
N VAL A 99 3.22 2.38 -0.38
CA VAL A 99 2.93 2.95 -1.70
C VAL A 99 2.12 4.23 -1.58
N GLY A 100 1.12 4.24 -0.69
CA GLY A 100 0.34 5.43 -0.37
C GLY A 100 1.20 6.57 0.15
N ASP A 101 2.10 6.28 1.10
CA ASP A 101 2.96 7.27 1.73
C ASP A 101 3.97 7.90 0.76
N ASP A 102 4.71 7.12 -0.05
CA ASP A 102 5.64 7.73 -1.04
C ASP A 102 4.89 8.62 -2.04
N PHE A 103 3.70 8.19 -2.48
CA PHE A 103 2.88 8.98 -3.38
C PHE A 103 2.39 10.28 -2.73
N ASN A 104 1.80 10.21 -1.55
CA ASN A 104 1.25 11.38 -0.85
C ASN A 104 2.36 12.34 -0.40
N HIS A 105 3.53 11.82 -0.02
CA HIS A 105 4.70 12.62 0.25
C HIS A 105 5.18 13.38 -0.99
N ALA A 106 5.17 12.72 -2.17
CA ALA A 106 5.51 13.38 -3.43
C ALA A 106 4.50 14.50 -3.78
N LEU A 107 3.20 14.28 -3.54
CA LEU A 107 2.17 15.32 -3.73
C LEU A 107 2.37 16.50 -2.77
N LYS A 108 2.64 16.20 -1.50
CA LYS A 108 2.87 17.20 -0.45
C LYS A 108 4.12 18.04 -0.71
N ALA A 109 5.19 17.41 -1.20
CA ALA A 109 6.46 18.06 -1.47
C ALA A 109 6.38 19.02 -2.66
N ASP A 110 5.55 18.70 -3.67
CA ASP A 110 5.40 19.46 -4.93
C ASP A 110 6.73 20.07 -5.41
N PRO A 111 7.75 19.23 -5.68
CA PRO A 111 9.14 19.70 -5.83
C PRO A 111 9.30 20.71 -6.98
N ASP A 112 8.41 20.67 -7.97
CA ASP A 112 8.44 21.57 -9.12
C ASP A 112 7.45 22.74 -9.01
N GLY A 113 6.59 22.77 -7.98
CA GLY A 113 5.56 23.80 -7.81
C GLY A 113 4.47 23.77 -8.90
N ARG A 114 4.25 22.60 -9.53
CA ARG A 114 3.40 22.45 -10.73
C ARG A 114 2.08 21.76 -10.43
N LEU A 115 1.92 21.19 -9.23
CA LEU A 115 0.69 20.50 -8.87
C LEU A 115 -0.43 21.48 -8.54
N HIS A 116 -1.66 21.11 -8.90
CA HIS A 116 -2.83 21.87 -8.48
C HIS A 116 -2.92 21.87 -6.93
N PRO A 117 -3.25 23.00 -6.27
CA PRO A 117 -3.24 23.09 -4.80
C PRO A 117 -4.06 22.01 -4.08
N ILE A 118 -5.14 21.53 -4.69
CA ILE A 118 -5.96 20.45 -4.14
C ILE A 118 -5.18 19.14 -3.96
N LEU A 119 -4.26 18.82 -4.87
CA LEU A 119 -3.44 17.60 -4.80
C LEU A 119 -2.42 17.69 -3.67
N VAL A 120 -1.81 18.86 -3.51
CA VAL A 120 -0.90 19.15 -2.39
C VAL A 120 -1.66 19.04 -1.07
N GLN A 121 -2.92 19.51 -1.03
CA GLN A 121 -3.76 19.42 0.17
C GLN A 121 -4.16 17.98 0.49
N ILE A 122 -4.54 17.19 -0.53
CA ILE A 122 -4.82 15.75 -0.37
C ILE A 122 -3.61 15.05 0.25
N GLY A 123 -2.41 15.22 -0.33
CA GLY A 123 -1.19 14.60 0.19
C GLY A 123 -0.85 15.05 1.63
N LYS A 124 -1.11 16.32 1.99
CA LYS A 124 -0.89 16.81 3.36
C LYS A 124 -1.83 16.18 4.38
N VAL A 125 -3.12 16.11 4.07
CA VAL A 125 -4.14 15.57 4.97
C VAL A 125 -3.91 14.07 5.14
N HIS A 126 -3.83 13.33 4.03
CA HIS A 126 -3.66 11.88 4.05
C HIS A 126 -2.39 11.45 4.81
N THR A 127 -1.22 12.02 4.48
CA THR A 127 0.03 11.66 5.19
C THR A 127 -0.04 11.95 6.70
N ALA A 128 -0.77 12.99 7.13
CA ALA A 128 -0.90 13.32 8.54
C ALA A 128 -1.76 12.30 9.32
N GLU A 129 -2.75 11.71 8.65
CA GLU A 129 -3.63 10.67 9.18
C GLU A 129 -2.91 9.31 9.14
N GLU A 130 -2.34 8.94 7.99
CA GLU A 130 -1.65 7.65 7.78
C GLU A 130 -0.45 7.40 8.69
N THR A 131 0.21 8.47 9.16
CA THR A 131 1.30 8.30 10.12
C THR A 131 0.84 7.55 11.38
N ARG A 132 -0.43 7.72 11.80
CA ARG A 132 -1.02 6.99 12.93
C ARG A 132 -1.34 5.55 12.56
N HIS A 133 -1.93 5.31 11.39
CA HIS A 133 -2.29 3.97 10.92
C HIS A 133 -1.05 3.08 10.79
N ILE A 134 0.01 3.59 10.15
CA ILE A 134 1.30 2.90 10.05
C ILE A 134 1.88 2.60 11.43
N ALA A 135 1.86 3.57 12.35
CA ALA A 135 2.39 3.37 13.70
C ALA A 135 1.62 2.29 14.46
N TYR A 136 0.29 2.28 14.34
CA TYR A 136 -0.56 1.27 14.96
C TYR A 136 -0.33 -0.12 14.35
N ALA A 137 -0.32 -0.23 13.02
CA ALA A 137 -0.06 -1.48 12.32
C ALA A 137 1.30 -2.09 12.69
N LYS A 138 2.35 -1.27 12.80
CA LYS A 138 3.68 -1.72 13.27
C LYS A 138 3.62 -2.23 14.72
N ALA A 139 3.00 -1.50 15.63
CA ALA A 139 2.88 -1.90 17.03
C ALA A 139 2.05 -3.18 17.20
N TRP A 140 0.96 -3.32 16.43
CA TRP A 140 0.17 -4.54 16.40
C TRP A 140 1.00 -5.72 15.87
N LEU A 141 1.70 -5.52 14.75
CA LEU A 141 2.51 -6.56 14.11
C LEU A 141 3.62 -7.08 15.02
N GLU A 142 4.29 -6.19 15.76
CA GLU A 142 5.32 -6.57 16.74
C GLU A 142 4.74 -7.54 17.80
N SER A 143 3.58 -7.20 18.38
CA SER A 143 2.91 -8.09 19.35
C SER A 143 2.36 -9.36 18.72
N GLY A 144 1.86 -9.27 17.48
CA GLY A 144 1.25 -10.38 16.75
C GLY A 144 2.27 -11.44 16.35
N MET A 145 3.41 -11.02 15.78
CA MET A 145 4.49 -11.92 15.33
C MET A 145 5.09 -12.73 16.48
N ALA A 146 5.16 -12.17 17.69
CA ALA A 146 5.67 -12.86 18.87
C ALA A 146 4.80 -14.05 19.33
N LYS A 147 3.53 -14.12 18.89
CA LYS A 147 2.56 -15.15 19.30
C LYS A 147 2.41 -16.30 18.30
N LEU A 148 3.02 -16.18 17.12
CA LEU A 148 2.85 -17.14 16.03
C LEU A 148 3.67 -18.41 16.25
N ASP A 149 3.09 -19.55 15.87
CA ASP A 149 3.84 -20.79 15.68
C ASP A 149 4.66 -20.76 14.36
N ASP A 150 5.47 -21.79 14.14
CA ASP A 150 6.36 -21.87 12.99
C ASP A 150 5.61 -21.94 11.64
N ALA A 151 4.43 -22.58 11.62
CA ALA A 151 3.62 -22.70 10.41
C ALA A 151 3.00 -21.35 10.04
N GLN A 152 2.40 -20.68 11.02
CA GLN A 152 1.85 -19.33 10.88
C GLN A 152 2.93 -18.32 10.48
N ARG A 153 4.12 -18.38 11.10
CA ARG A 153 5.26 -17.52 10.75
C ARG A 153 5.72 -17.76 9.31
N THR A 154 5.83 -19.02 8.89
CA THR A 154 6.18 -19.37 7.49
C THR A 154 5.14 -18.83 6.51
N GLU A 155 3.87 -18.87 6.89
CA GLU A 155 2.80 -18.32 6.06
C GLU A 155 2.87 -16.78 5.97
N VAL A 156 3.09 -16.08 7.08
CA VAL A 156 3.33 -14.62 7.05
C VAL A 156 4.51 -14.29 6.13
N GLN A 157 5.63 -15.00 6.27
CA GLN A 157 6.80 -14.80 5.40
C GLN A 157 6.50 -15.04 3.92
N THR A 158 5.58 -15.95 3.61
CA THR A 158 5.13 -16.18 2.24
C THR A 158 4.33 -14.99 1.71
N TRP A 159 3.39 -14.46 2.50
CA TRP A 159 2.65 -13.24 2.15
C TRP A 159 3.57 -12.04 1.98
N THR A 160 4.51 -11.83 2.91
CA THR A 160 5.51 -10.75 2.83
C THR A 160 6.31 -10.86 1.55
N ARG A 161 6.82 -12.06 1.22
CA ARG A 161 7.60 -12.31 0.01
C ARG A 161 6.80 -12.03 -1.25
N LEU A 162 5.57 -12.51 -1.33
CA LEU A 162 4.70 -12.31 -2.49
C LEU A 162 4.36 -10.83 -2.68
N GLY A 163 3.99 -10.14 -1.61
CA GLY A 163 3.68 -8.70 -1.64
C GLY A 163 4.90 -7.86 -2.05
N ALA A 164 6.04 -8.07 -1.40
CA ALA A 164 7.28 -7.36 -1.70
C ALA A 164 7.77 -7.63 -3.13
N GLN A 165 7.77 -8.90 -3.58
CA GLN A 165 8.14 -9.25 -4.95
C GLN A 165 7.21 -8.57 -5.96
N ASN A 166 5.91 -8.49 -5.66
CA ASN A 166 4.96 -7.79 -6.51
C ASN A 166 5.29 -6.29 -6.65
N LEU A 167 5.69 -5.63 -5.56
CA LEU A 167 6.12 -4.23 -5.59
C LEU A 167 7.42 -4.04 -6.37
N ILE A 168 8.39 -4.94 -6.19
CA ILE A 168 9.68 -4.96 -6.91
C ILE A 168 9.45 -5.15 -8.42
N ASP A 169 8.71 -6.19 -8.82
CA ASP A 169 8.47 -6.55 -10.22
C ASP A 169 7.69 -5.47 -10.95
N ARG A 170 6.70 -4.88 -10.28
CA ARG A 170 5.92 -3.78 -10.84
C ARG A 170 6.72 -2.47 -10.85
N GLY A 171 7.90 -2.44 -10.23
CA GLY A 171 8.80 -1.29 -10.14
C GLY A 171 8.06 -0.08 -9.58
N ALA A 172 7.36 -0.31 -8.46
CA ALA A 172 6.18 0.41 -8.04
C ALA A 172 6.22 1.94 -8.29
N PHE A 173 5.41 2.35 -9.27
CA PHE A 173 4.82 3.69 -9.39
C PHE A 173 5.78 4.87 -9.55
N LEU A 174 6.21 5.06 -10.81
CA LEU A 174 6.04 6.42 -11.36
C LEU A 174 4.55 6.79 -11.29
N PRO A 175 4.20 8.08 -11.11
CA PRO A 175 2.82 8.52 -10.96
C PRO A 175 1.93 8.20 -12.18
N VAL A 176 2.44 7.58 -13.23
CA VAL A 176 1.68 7.16 -14.40
C VAL A 176 2.14 5.75 -14.76
N ARG A 177 1.27 4.74 -14.77
CA ARG A 177 1.47 3.59 -15.66
C ARG A 177 1.20 4.09 -17.08
N PHE A 178 1.83 3.51 -18.10
CA PHE A 178 1.44 3.78 -19.49
C PHE A 178 -0.07 3.58 -19.61
N SER A 179 -0.79 4.69 -19.70
CA SER A 179 -2.22 4.76 -19.86
C SER A 179 -2.50 5.25 -21.25
N ASP A 180 -3.63 4.84 -21.83
CA ASP A 180 -4.06 5.31 -23.14
C ASP A 180 -4.19 6.84 -23.19
N GLN A 181 -4.33 7.52 -22.04
CA GLN A 181 -4.26 8.98 -21.91
C GLN A 181 -2.91 9.59 -22.34
N LEU A 182 -1.81 8.86 -22.17
CA LEU A 182 -0.47 9.28 -22.57
C LEU A 182 -0.08 8.77 -23.95
N GLU A 183 -0.77 7.77 -24.50
CA GLU A 183 -0.45 7.17 -25.80
C GLU A 183 -0.37 8.21 -26.94
N PRO A 184 -1.24 9.26 -27.01
CA PRO A 184 -1.11 10.30 -28.03
C PRO A 184 0.16 11.17 -27.91
N TYR A 185 0.77 11.21 -26.72
CA TYR A 185 1.88 12.12 -26.39
C TYR A 185 3.22 11.39 -26.23
N LEU A 186 3.19 10.08 -26.03
CA LEU A 186 4.33 9.25 -25.67
C LEU A 186 4.04 7.80 -26.04
N THR A 187 5.01 7.10 -26.63
CA THR A 187 4.94 5.66 -26.85
C THR A 187 5.26 4.88 -25.58
N ARG A 188 4.92 3.59 -25.55
CA ARG A 188 5.27 2.69 -24.43
C ARG A 188 6.78 2.64 -24.18
N ASP A 189 7.58 2.62 -25.24
CA ASP A 189 9.04 2.54 -25.13
C ASP A 189 9.62 3.84 -24.59
N GLU A 190 9.14 4.99 -25.04
CA GLU A 190 9.55 6.28 -24.49
C GLU A 190 9.13 6.43 -23.02
N PHE A 191 7.94 5.93 -22.65
CA PHE A 191 7.52 5.84 -21.25
C PHE A 191 8.47 4.98 -20.41
N LEU A 192 8.84 3.79 -20.90
CA LEU A 192 9.77 2.90 -20.20
C LEU A 192 11.19 3.50 -20.08
N ALA A 193 11.65 4.22 -21.10
CA ALA A 193 12.94 4.92 -21.09
C ALA A 193 12.94 6.10 -20.11
N ALA A 194 11.89 6.93 -20.13
CA ALA A 194 11.69 8.01 -19.15
C ALA A 194 11.62 7.44 -17.72
N ARG A 195 10.99 6.27 -17.56
CA ARG A 195 10.95 5.59 -16.27
C ARG A 195 12.33 5.16 -15.78
N ALA A 196 13.13 4.56 -16.65
CA ALA A 196 14.46 4.06 -16.29
C ALA A 196 15.40 5.17 -15.81
N THR A 197 15.15 6.43 -16.19
CA THR A 197 15.95 7.60 -15.81
C THR A 197 15.39 8.36 -14.60
N SER A 198 14.22 7.98 -14.09
CA SER A 198 13.58 8.68 -12.97
C SER A 198 14.25 8.37 -11.63
N PRO A 199 14.52 9.38 -10.79
CA PRO A 199 15.04 9.17 -9.44
C PRO A 199 14.01 8.55 -8.47
N ALA A 200 12.73 8.46 -8.87
CA ALA A 200 11.67 7.90 -8.03
C ALA A 200 11.86 6.40 -7.74
N GLY A 201 12.28 5.62 -8.73
CA GLY A 201 12.49 4.17 -8.58
C GLY A 201 13.53 3.83 -7.51
N PRO A 202 14.76 4.36 -7.58
CA PRO A 202 15.76 4.15 -6.55
C PRO A 202 15.35 4.64 -5.16
N ARG A 203 14.59 5.75 -5.06
CA ARG A 203 14.07 6.24 -3.77
C ARG A 203 13.10 5.24 -3.15
N MET A 204 12.12 4.79 -3.93
CA MET A 204 11.15 3.79 -3.50
C MET A 204 11.86 2.51 -3.04
N LEU A 205 12.82 1.98 -3.80
CA LEU A 205 13.53 0.75 -3.43
C LEU A 205 14.28 0.89 -2.10
N ARG A 206 14.86 2.07 -1.81
CA ARG A 206 15.48 2.33 -0.50
C ARG A 206 14.47 2.32 0.65
N GLN A 207 13.30 2.92 0.47
CA GLN A 207 12.26 2.94 1.49
C GLN A 207 11.63 1.55 1.68
N LEU A 208 11.37 0.83 0.58
CA LEU A 208 10.91 -0.57 0.63
C LEU A 208 11.94 -1.44 1.36
N LYS A 209 13.24 -1.27 1.10
CA LYS A 209 14.29 -1.96 1.85
C LYS A 209 14.20 -1.66 3.35
N ALA A 210 14.05 -0.39 3.75
CA ALA A 210 13.92 -0.05 5.16
C ALA A 210 12.70 -0.74 5.83
N LEU A 211 11.57 -0.82 5.13
CA LEU A 211 10.40 -1.56 5.61
C LEU A 211 10.67 -3.08 5.71
N LEU A 212 11.37 -3.65 4.73
CA LEU A 212 11.71 -5.07 4.74
C LEU A 212 12.74 -5.42 5.80
N ASP A 213 13.68 -4.51 6.12
CA ASP A 213 14.61 -4.65 7.23
C ASP A 213 13.85 -4.66 8.58
N ASP A 214 12.83 -3.81 8.75
CA ASP A 214 11.92 -3.85 9.91
C ASP A 214 11.19 -5.21 9.98
N PHE A 215 10.70 -5.72 8.84
CA PHE A 215 10.05 -7.03 8.78
C PHE A 215 10.99 -8.19 9.08
N GLU A 216 12.25 -8.13 8.65
CA GLU A 216 13.25 -9.15 8.95
C GLU A 216 13.51 -9.20 10.45
N ALA A 217 13.65 -8.03 11.10
CA ALA A 217 13.83 -7.93 12.54
C ALA A 217 12.67 -8.56 13.34
N LEU A 218 11.44 -8.46 12.83
CA LEU A 218 10.24 -9.10 13.40
C LEU A 218 10.08 -10.58 13.02
N GLY A 219 10.90 -11.08 12.08
CA GLY A 219 10.78 -12.41 11.49
C GLY A 219 9.60 -12.57 10.52
N ALA A 220 9.01 -11.46 10.07
CA ALA A 220 7.95 -11.41 9.07
C ALA A 220 8.49 -11.61 7.64
N VAL A 221 9.78 -11.46 7.41
CA VAL A 221 10.48 -12.00 6.23
C VAL A 221 11.72 -12.76 6.69
N ASP A 222 12.05 -13.85 6.00
CA ASP A 222 13.24 -14.63 6.33
C ASP A 222 14.50 -14.04 5.66
N GLY A 223 15.63 -14.12 6.35
CA GLY A 223 16.88 -13.55 5.85
C GLY A 223 17.42 -14.23 4.57
N ALA A 224 16.99 -15.44 4.24
CA ALA A 224 17.35 -16.07 2.97
C ALA A 224 16.60 -15.43 1.79
N THR A 225 15.37 -14.97 2.01
CA THR A 225 14.61 -14.15 1.06
C THR A 225 15.24 -12.77 0.91
N MET A 226 15.63 -12.11 2.02
CA MET A 226 16.33 -10.81 1.95
C MET A 226 17.63 -10.90 1.15
N ARG A 227 18.50 -11.87 1.47
CA ARG A 227 19.76 -12.07 0.72
C ARG A 227 19.52 -12.34 -0.75
N ARG A 228 18.47 -13.06 -1.13
CA ARG A 228 18.15 -13.30 -2.55
C ARG A 228 17.85 -12.01 -3.30
N TRP A 229 17.16 -11.05 -2.69
CA TRP A 229 16.92 -9.75 -3.32
C TRP A 229 18.19 -8.91 -3.40
N GLU A 230 19.04 -8.95 -2.37
CA GLU A 230 20.32 -8.25 -2.35
C GLU A 230 21.30 -8.81 -3.40
N ASP A 231 21.46 -10.13 -3.48
CA ASP A 231 22.30 -10.81 -4.46
C ASP A 231 21.83 -10.57 -5.90
N ALA A 232 20.50 -10.39 -6.09
CA ALA A 232 19.91 -10.01 -7.37
C ALA A 232 20.07 -8.51 -7.70
N GLY A 233 20.66 -7.72 -6.81
CA GLY A 233 20.88 -6.29 -7.01
C GLY A 233 19.61 -5.45 -6.92
N VAL A 234 18.53 -5.95 -6.30
CA VAL A 234 17.24 -5.24 -6.21
C VAL A 234 17.37 -3.90 -5.50
N PHE A 235 18.24 -3.83 -4.48
CA PHE A 235 18.44 -2.62 -3.66
C PHE A 235 19.80 -1.94 -3.88
N GLY A 236 20.56 -2.38 -4.91
CA GLY A 236 21.91 -1.91 -5.22
C GLY A 236 21.97 -0.68 -6.12
#